data_AF-A0A257R0D8-F1
#
_entry.id   AF-A0A257R0D8-F1
#
_cell.length_a   1.000
_cell.length_b   1.000
_cell.length_c   1.000
_cell.angle_alpha   90.00
_cell.angle_beta   90.00
_cell.angle_gamma   90.00
#
_symmetry.space_group_name_H-M   'P 1'
#
loop_
_entity.id
_entity.type
_entity.pdbx_description
1 polymer ?
#
loop_
_entity_poly.entity_id
_entity_poly.type
_entity_poly.pdbx_seq_one_letter_code
_entity_poly.pdbx_strand_id
1 'polypeptide(L)'
;MSVKWFGAKGDNTTDDTTAIQNAINALPPSGVLFVPPGRYLLSNQITISTPGVAVIGAGWSSAVTVTPTAGTIFVCSFAPSVAANVFYVTGSNIGFENLEIWPNYQPAAASGWTPVATPNAIQFYRSSGAATGGDDGRITNVMIRGMSIGVYYFGADRGRVQGLYGQTFGPLLNVDGSYDVLKVHDFHYWVFFSSDTNILDYVQQNISSIYFGRVDNPEMTNIFSFNCHEGLQYGPTNTTAGGGSQRGQFANVCFDNCYYGIVLASDGLVTFEASNLAIYCSTSAGTATAPTRGIYQVSTQIANAQITNFDCAGSQGEAIRFTVSGSLLQLDNANIESYNQVNNNFNAIYADTGVTAQIGSISVSKANGNNVVPFGGSGSIGIASRRTQYANYETWTGIYGGDIATMARCFGRVAVSVTATGYTTWSSGTLPVTYNTALLWGRATLGSLPTSAAVDIFDGQAAPTSPPVSGVSGELYAASTGTVYVDYEVVGVL
;
A
#
# COMPACT_ATOMS: atom_id res chain seq x y z
N MET A 1 -29.88 -11.15 26.85
CA MET A 1 -30.41 -12.52 26.69
C MET A 1 -29.24 -13.47 26.45
N SER A 2 -29.28 -14.75 26.87
CA SER A 2 -28.19 -15.71 26.61
C SER A 2 -28.62 -16.80 25.62
N VAL A 3 -27.72 -17.21 24.72
CA VAL A 3 -27.94 -18.37 23.82
C VAL A 3 -28.26 -19.66 24.57
N LYS A 4 -27.77 -19.81 25.82
CA LYS A 4 -28.02 -21.00 26.64
C LYS A 4 -29.49 -21.18 27.00
N TRP A 5 -30.25 -20.07 27.07
CA TRP A 5 -31.69 -20.12 27.34
C TRP A 5 -32.49 -20.78 26.20
N PHE A 6 -31.89 -20.87 25.01
CA PHE A 6 -32.48 -21.50 23.81
C PHE A 6 -31.90 -22.89 23.54
N GLY A 7 -31.10 -23.43 24.47
CA GLY A 7 -30.59 -24.80 24.42
C GLY A 7 -29.18 -24.96 23.84
N ALA A 8 -28.52 -23.87 23.43
CA ALA A 8 -27.16 -23.95 22.88
C ALA A 8 -26.18 -24.52 23.92
N LYS A 9 -25.33 -25.47 23.53
CA LYS A 9 -24.42 -26.19 24.42
C LYS A 9 -23.00 -25.65 24.38
N GLY A 10 -22.50 -25.20 23.23
CA GLY A 10 -21.14 -24.68 23.10
C GLY A 10 -20.07 -25.73 23.44
N ASP A 11 -20.34 -27.00 23.14
CA ASP A 11 -19.52 -28.16 23.52
C ASP A 11 -18.71 -28.75 22.35
N ASN A 12 -18.71 -28.08 21.17
CA ASN A 12 -18.08 -28.51 19.92
C ASN A 12 -18.63 -29.82 19.32
N THR A 13 -19.78 -30.32 19.78
CA THR A 13 -20.38 -31.58 19.31
C THR A 13 -21.86 -31.44 18.99
N THR A 14 -22.61 -30.71 19.82
CA THR A 14 -24.01 -30.38 19.61
C THR A 14 -24.12 -29.30 18.54
N ASP A 15 -24.97 -29.52 17.55
CA ASP A 15 -25.34 -28.48 16.59
C ASP A 15 -26.17 -27.39 17.28
N ASP A 16 -25.57 -26.21 17.43
CA ASP A 16 -26.14 -25.06 18.13
C ASP A 16 -26.89 -24.10 17.19
N THR A 17 -26.95 -24.40 15.89
CA THR A 17 -27.49 -23.51 14.85
C THR A 17 -28.93 -23.06 15.18
N THR A 18 -29.83 -24.02 15.42
CA THR A 18 -31.25 -23.73 15.69
C THR A 18 -31.42 -22.95 16.99
N ALA A 19 -30.66 -23.29 18.03
CA ALA A 19 -30.72 -22.60 19.32
C ALA A 19 -30.27 -21.14 19.20
N ILE A 20 -29.19 -20.89 18.47
CA ILE A 20 -28.66 -19.54 18.24
C ILE A 20 -29.61 -18.73 17.35
N GLN A 21 -30.14 -19.31 16.27
CA GLN A 21 -31.11 -18.62 15.41
C GLN A 21 -32.38 -18.27 16.19
N ASN A 22 -32.89 -19.17 17.04
CA ASN A 22 -34.04 -18.88 17.90
C ASN A 22 -33.74 -17.76 18.90
N ALA A 23 -32.52 -17.72 19.45
CA ALA A 23 -32.12 -16.65 20.36
C ALA A 23 -32.07 -15.29 19.63
N ILE A 24 -31.55 -15.23 18.40
CA ILE A 24 -31.57 -14.03 17.55
C ILE A 24 -33.00 -13.59 17.25
N ASN A 25 -33.86 -14.52 16.85
CA ASN A 25 -35.26 -14.25 16.48
C ASN A 25 -36.07 -13.68 17.66
N ALA A 26 -35.69 -14.00 18.89
CA ALA A 26 -36.37 -13.52 20.10
C ALA A 26 -35.94 -12.12 20.54
N LEU A 27 -34.90 -11.53 19.93
CA LEU A 27 -34.43 -10.20 20.30
C LEU A 27 -35.34 -9.11 19.74
N PRO A 28 -35.72 -8.11 20.55
CA PRO A 28 -36.29 -6.88 20.02
C PRO A 28 -35.21 -6.05 19.31
N PRO A 29 -35.59 -4.99 18.56
CA PRO A 29 -34.64 -4.00 18.09
C PRO A 29 -33.75 -3.48 19.22
N SER A 30 -32.45 -3.29 18.94
CA SER A 30 -31.42 -2.95 19.93
C SER A 30 -31.18 -4.01 21.02
N GLY A 31 -31.61 -5.25 20.79
CA GLY A 31 -31.42 -6.36 21.72
C GLY A 31 -29.97 -6.85 21.80
N VAL A 32 -29.57 -7.36 22.96
CA VAL A 32 -28.23 -7.92 23.19
C VAL A 32 -28.31 -9.43 23.40
N LEU A 33 -27.60 -10.17 22.54
CA LEU A 33 -27.34 -11.59 22.67
C LEU A 33 -25.97 -11.83 23.27
N PHE A 34 -25.94 -12.40 24.47
CA PHE A 34 -24.73 -12.86 25.10
C PHE A 34 -24.46 -14.34 24.76
N VAL A 35 -23.21 -14.63 24.43
CA VAL A 35 -22.73 -15.95 24.03
C VAL A 35 -21.59 -16.34 24.97
N PRO A 36 -21.85 -17.13 26.02
CA PRO A 36 -20.82 -17.52 26.99
C PRO A 36 -19.60 -18.22 26.35
N PRO A 37 -18.48 -18.38 27.08
CA PRO A 37 -17.36 -19.18 26.60
C PRO A 37 -17.80 -20.58 26.18
N GLY A 38 -17.28 -21.07 25.06
CA GLY A 38 -17.64 -22.35 24.46
C GLY A 38 -17.40 -22.37 22.96
N ARG A 39 -17.56 -23.56 22.39
CA ARG A 39 -17.41 -23.83 20.95
C ARG A 39 -18.77 -24.24 20.38
N TYR A 40 -19.39 -23.33 19.67
CA TYR A 40 -20.75 -23.45 19.18
C TYR A 40 -20.71 -23.95 17.74
N LEU A 41 -21.03 -25.22 17.54
CA LEU A 41 -21.02 -25.84 16.22
C LEU A 41 -22.20 -25.33 15.41
N LEU A 42 -21.93 -24.80 14.21
CA LEU A 42 -22.91 -24.29 13.27
C LEU A 42 -22.88 -25.16 12.02
N SER A 43 -24.00 -25.82 11.72
CA SER A 43 -24.22 -26.61 10.50
C SER A 43 -24.88 -25.80 9.37
N ASN A 44 -25.35 -24.59 9.67
CA ASN A 44 -25.96 -23.68 8.69
C ASN A 44 -25.77 -22.21 9.08
N GLN A 45 -26.12 -21.31 8.17
CA GLN A 45 -26.08 -19.86 8.32
C GLN A 45 -27.02 -19.34 9.43
N ILE A 46 -26.56 -18.31 10.14
CA ILE A 46 -27.36 -17.48 11.04
C ILE A 46 -27.72 -16.17 10.35
N THR A 47 -29.00 -15.81 10.36
CA THR A 47 -29.51 -14.58 9.75
C THR A 47 -29.86 -13.54 10.83
N ILE A 48 -29.46 -12.29 10.61
CA ILE A 48 -29.74 -11.17 11.52
C ILE A 48 -30.32 -10.00 10.73
N SER A 49 -31.63 -9.80 10.86
CA SER A 49 -32.38 -8.71 10.20
C SER A 49 -32.93 -7.68 11.18
N THR A 50 -33.08 -8.02 12.46
CA THR A 50 -33.56 -7.12 13.51
C THR A 50 -32.54 -6.01 13.79
N PRO A 51 -32.86 -4.72 13.57
CA PRO A 51 -31.89 -3.63 13.71
C PRO A 51 -31.33 -3.47 15.13
N GLY A 52 -30.09 -3.00 15.22
CA GLY A 52 -29.44 -2.65 16.49
C GLY A 52 -28.97 -3.83 17.34
N VAL A 53 -29.13 -5.08 16.88
CA VAL A 53 -28.72 -6.26 17.64
C VAL A 53 -27.21 -6.27 17.88
N ALA A 54 -26.80 -6.59 19.11
CA ALA A 54 -25.40 -6.85 19.45
C ALA A 54 -25.21 -8.32 19.86
N VAL A 55 -24.27 -9.01 19.21
CA VAL A 55 -23.82 -10.36 19.54
C VAL A 55 -22.49 -10.24 20.29
N ILE A 56 -22.51 -10.57 21.58
CA ILE A 56 -21.37 -10.34 22.49
C ILE A 56 -20.90 -11.69 23.04
N GLY A 57 -19.65 -12.04 22.75
CA GLY A 57 -18.94 -13.17 23.32
C GLY A 57 -18.15 -12.83 24.58
N ALA A 58 -17.28 -13.74 24.98
CA ALA A 58 -16.45 -13.65 26.19
C ALA A 58 -14.94 -13.64 25.87
N GLY A 59 -14.58 -13.14 24.69
CA GLY A 59 -13.21 -13.00 24.20
C GLY A 59 -12.77 -14.16 23.30
N TRP A 60 -11.47 -14.16 23.00
CA TRP A 60 -10.78 -15.14 22.17
C TRP A 60 -9.30 -15.24 22.60
N SER A 61 -8.57 -16.20 22.04
CA SER A 61 -7.15 -16.46 22.35
C SER A 61 -6.25 -16.16 21.16
N SER A 62 -5.15 -15.44 21.39
CA SER A 62 -4.13 -15.13 20.37
C SER A 62 -3.19 -16.30 20.04
N ALA A 63 -3.46 -17.49 20.56
CA ALA A 63 -2.66 -18.67 20.28
C ALA A 63 -2.60 -18.95 18.77
N VAL A 64 -1.38 -19.16 18.25
CA VAL A 64 -1.13 -19.67 16.90
C VAL A 64 -1.45 -21.16 16.88
N THR A 65 -2.65 -21.49 16.41
CA THR A 65 -3.16 -22.85 16.39
C THR A 65 -4.29 -22.97 15.38
N VAL A 66 -4.33 -24.13 14.71
CA VAL A 66 -5.42 -24.50 13.82
C VAL A 66 -6.73 -24.59 14.59
N THR A 67 -6.72 -25.00 15.86
CA THR A 67 -7.92 -25.14 16.68
C THR A 67 -7.94 -24.08 17.80
N PRO A 68 -8.98 -23.24 17.88
CA PRO A 68 -9.11 -22.23 18.92
C PRO A 68 -9.20 -22.85 20.32
N THR A 69 -8.57 -22.23 21.32
CA THR A 69 -8.39 -22.83 22.66
C THR A 69 -9.25 -22.24 23.76
N ALA A 70 -9.70 -21.00 23.64
CA ALA A 70 -10.46 -20.30 24.68
C ALA A 70 -11.34 -19.19 24.12
N GLY A 71 -12.38 -18.82 24.88
CA GLY A 71 -13.30 -17.74 24.54
C GLY A 71 -14.63 -18.23 23.97
N THR A 72 -15.30 -17.35 23.22
CA THR A 72 -16.54 -17.65 22.51
C THR A 72 -16.22 -17.92 21.04
N ILE A 73 -16.38 -19.17 20.61
CA ILE A 73 -15.99 -19.61 19.26
C ILE A 73 -17.22 -20.12 18.52
N PHE A 74 -17.56 -19.51 17.39
CA PHE A 74 -18.49 -20.08 16.42
C PHE A 74 -17.72 -20.98 15.46
N VAL A 75 -18.08 -22.25 15.45
CA VAL A 75 -17.43 -23.29 14.66
C VAL A 75 -18.26 -23.55 13.41
N CYS A 76 -17.79 -23.07 12.26
CA CYS A 76 -18.42 -23.39 10.99
C CYS A 76 -18.12 -24.86 10.62
N SER A 77 -19.16 -25.66 10.42
CA SER A 77 -19.06 -27.05 9.98
C SER A 77 -19.82 -27.33 8.68
N PHE A 78 -19.99 -26.31 7.84
CA PHE A 78 -20.66 -26.41 6.55
C PHE A 78 -19.91 -25.68 5.45
N ALA A 79 -20.04 -26.15 4.22
CA ALA A 79 -19.40 -25.60 3.04
C ALA A 79 -20.23 -24.45 2.40
N PRO A 80 -19.65 -23.63 1.50
CA PRO A 80 -20.37 -22.57 0.77
C PRO A 80 -21.60 -23.05 0.00
N SER A 81 -21.63 -24.33 -0.40
CA SER A 81 -22.76 -24.95 -1.09
C SER A 81 -24.01 -25.09 -0.21
N VAL A 82 -23.86 -25.03 1.11
CA VAL A 82 -24.98 -24.99 2.07
C VAL A 82 -25.46 -23.56 2.24
N ALA A 83 -24.53 -22.63 2.53
CA ALA A 83 -24.79 -21.20 2.58
C ALA A 83 -23.49 -20.40 2.41
N ALA A 84 -23.59 -19.21 1.83
CA ALA A 84 -22.43 -18.38 1.50
C ALA A 84 -21.78 -17.71 2.73
N ASN A 85 -22.48 -17.58 3.86
CA ASN A 85 -21.96 -16.88 5.04
C ASN A 85 -22.32 -17.63 6.34
N VAL A 86 -21.46 -17.56 7.36
CA VAL A 86 -21.79 -17.98 8.73
C VAL A 86 -22.81 -17.04 9.34
N PHE A 87 -22.55 -15.73 9.30
CA PHE A 87 -23.51 -14.70 9.66
C PHE A 87 -23.88 -13.87 8.42
N TYR A 88 -25.17 -13.82 8.13
CA TYR A 88 -25.72 -12.98 7.08
C TYR A 88 -26.60 -11.89 7.67
N VAL A 89 -26.15 -10.66 7.52
CA VAL A 89 -26.68 -9.49 8.21
C VAL A 89 -27.33 -8.57 7.20
N THR A 90 -28.64 -8.34 7.38
CA THR A 90 -29.43 -7.42 6.57
C THR A 90 -30.12 -6.34 7.40
N GLY A 91 -30.06 -6.46 8.73
CA GLY A 91 -30.48 -5.40 9.65
C GLY A 91 -29.38 -4.35 9.80
N SER A 92 -29.77 -3.11 10.06
CA SER A 92 -28.82 -2.03 10.28
C SER A 92 -28.30 -2.02 11.72
N ASN A 93 -27.12 -1.42 11.92
CA ASN A 93 -26.49 -1.20 13.21
C ASN A 93 -26.25 -2.49 14.03
N ILE A 94 -25.89 -3.57 13.36
CA ILE A 94 -25.63 -4.88 14.00
C ILE A 94 -24.17 -4.96 14.42
N GLY A 95 -23.91 -5.41 15.65
CA GLY A 95 -22.57 -5.52 16.22
C GLY A 95 -22.16 -6.94 16.57
N PHE A 96 -20.89 -7.26 16.32
CA PHE A 96 -20.22 -8.47 16.83
C PHE A 96 -19.06 -8.07 17.72
N GLU A 97 -19.00 -8.64 18.92
CA GLU A 97 -18.01 -8.25 19.92
C GLU A 97 -17.42 -9.46 20.68
N ASN A 98 -16.10 -9.43 20.94
CA ASN A 98 -15.41 -10.35 21.85
C ASN A 98 -15.64 -11.84 21.50
N LEU A 99 -15.46 -12.21 20.24
CA LEU A 99 -15.74 -13.57 19.75
C LEU A 99 -14.77 -13.99 18.66
N GLU A 100 -14.81 -15.28 18.35
CA GLU A 100 -14.02 -15.89 17.30
C GLU A 100 -14.88 -16.70 16.33
N ILE A 101 -14.52 -16.70 15.04
CA ILE A 101 -15.12 -17.58 14.01
C ILE A 101 -14.05 -18.42 13.34
N TRP A 102 -14.31 -19.74 13.24
CA TRP A 102 -13.34 -20.73 12.75
C TRP A 102 -14.04 -21.90 12.04
N PRO A 103 -13.51 -22.42 10.92
CA PRO A 103 -14.00 -23.63 10.28
C PRO A 103 -13.27 -24.89 10.76
N ASN A 104 -13.99 -25.95 11.10
CA ASN A 104 -13.39 -27.18 11.66
C ASN A 104 -12.91 -28.21 10.63
N TYR A 105 -12.78 -27.82 9.36
CA TYR A 105 -12.59 -28.74 8.25
C TYR A 105 -11.50 -28.30 7.24
N GLN A 106 -10.62 -27.37 7.62
CA GLN A 106 -9.44 -27.07 6.80
C GLN A 106 -8.45 -28.25 6.79
N PRO A 107 -7.77 -28.53 5.66
CA PRO A 107 -6.87 -29.65 5.55
C PRO A 107 -5.59 -29.42 6.37
N ALA A 108 -5.00 -30.50 6.88
CA ALA A 108 -3.71 -30.43 7.56
C ALA A 108 -2.62 -29.90 6.62
N ALA A 109 -1.67 -29.15 7.18
CA ALA A 109 -0.57 -28.58 6.41
C ALA A 109 0.31 -29.67 5.78
N ALA A 110 0.65 -29.50 4.50
CA ALA A 110 1.47 -30.43 3.72
C ALA A 110 2.06 -29.71 2.50
N SER A 111 3.03 -30.32 1.82
CA SER A 111 3.56 -29.79 0.55
C SER A 111 2.44 -29.58 -0.48
N GLY A 112 2.39 -28.40 -1.10
CA GLY A 112 1.34 -28.05 -2.07
C GLY A 112 -0.03 -27.79 -1.45
N TRP A 113 -0.07 -27.44 -0.16
CA TRP A 113 -1.30 -27.15 0.56
C TRP A 113 -2.12 -26.04 -0.10
N THR A 114 -3.44 -26.25 -0.14
CA THR A 114 -4.43 -25.24 -0.53
C THR A 114 -5.62 -25.31 0.43
N PRO A 115 -6.25 -24.18 0.75
CA PRO A 115 -7.42 -24.14 1.61
C PRO A 115 -8.62 -24.82 0.92
N VAL A 116 -9.51 -25.39 1.74
CA VAL A 116 -10.86 -25.72 1.30
C VAL A 116 -11.71 -24.45 1.39
N ALA A 117 -12.55 -24.21 0.38
CA ALA A 117 -13.47 -23.08 0.38
C ALA A 117 -14.46 -23.18 1.55
N THR A 118 -14.64 -22.07 2.26
CA THR A 118 -15.57 -21.94 3.39
C THR A 118 -16.56 -20.81 3.09
N PRO A 119 -17.71 -20.76 3.78
CA PRO A 119 -18.52 -19.55 3.83
C PRO A 119 -17.68 -18.33 4.25
N ASN A 120 -18.15 -17.12 3.96
CA ASN A 120 -17.61 -15.92 4.60
C ASN A 120 -17.99 -15.93 6.09
N ALA A 121 -17.17 -15.38 6.98
CA ALA A 121 -17.51 -15.39 8.39
C ALA A 121 -18.68 -14.46 8.71
N ILE A 122 -18.59 -13.18 8.32
CA ILE A 122 -19.65 -12.19 8.55
C ILE A 122 -19.86 -11.39 7.27
N GLN A 123 -21.07 -11.37 6.74
CA GLN A 123 -21.45 -10.46 5.67
C GLN A 123 -22.51 -9.46 6.14
N PHE A 124 -22.18 -8.18 6.06
CA PHE A 124 -23.11 -7.07 6.11
C PHE A 124 -23.57 -6.75 4.69
N TYR A 125 -24.85 -6.98 4.42
CA TYR A 125 -25.40 -6.87 3.07
C TYR A 125 -26.50 -5.83 2.98
N ARG A 126 -26.41 -4.97 1.98
CA ARG A 126 -27.51 -4.14 1.51
C ARG A 126 -27.67 -4.32 0.01
N SER A 127 -28.88 -4.67 -0.42
CA SER A 127 -29.18 -4.76 -1.85
C SER A 127 -29.19 -3.39 -2.50
N SER A 128 -28.78 -3.31 -3.77
CA SER A 128 -28.84 -2.09 -4.57
C SER A 128 -30.23 -1.43 -4.51
N GLY A 129 -30.28 -0.12 -4.29
CA GLY A 129 -31.51 0.67 -4.21
C GLY A 129 -32.30 0.52 -2.90
N ALA A 130 -31.89 -0.36 -1.98
CA ALA A 130 -32.54 -0.43 -0.66
C ALA A 130 -32.20 0.79 0.19
N ALA A 131 -33.21 1.30 0.91
CA ALA A 131 -33.06 2.43 1.82
C ALA A 131 -32.17 2.10 3.04
N THR A 132 -32.21 0.85 3.49
CA THR A 132 -31.39 0.34 4.60
C THR A 132 -31.03 -1.12 4.33
N GLY A 133 -29.91 -1.57 4.87
CA GLY A 133 -29.55 -2.98 4.95
C GLY A 133 -28.60 -3.22 6.12
N GLY A 134 -27.56 -4.01 5.90
CA GLY A 134 -26.42 -4.22 6.81
C GLY A 134 -25.59 -2.97 7.13
N ASP A 135 -26.11 -1.78 6.87
CA ASP A 135 -25.45 -0.51 7.15
C ASP A 135 -25.14 -0.36 8.63
N ASP A 136 -24.14 0.45 8.95
CA ASP A 136 -23.72 0.71 10.32
C ASP A 136 -23.26 -0.58 11.06
N GLY A 137 -22.89 -1.62 10.31
CA GLY A 137 -22.35 -2.87 10.84
C GLY A 137 -21.06 -2.67 11.64
N ARG A 138 -20.99 -3.24 12.84
CA ARG A 138 -19.91 -3.03 13.81
C ARG A 138 -19.16 -4.33 14.11
N ILE A 139 -17.84 -4.26 14.08
CA ILE A 139 -16.93 -5.32 14.53
C ILE A 139 -16.06 -4.76 15.64
N THR A 140 -16.04 -5.42 16.80
CA THR A 140 -15.26 -4.99 17.96
C THR A 140 -14.52 -6.18 18.59
N ASN A 141 -13.19 -6.20 18.54
CA ASN A 141 -12.37 -7.24 19.15
C ASN A 141 -12.78 -8.67 18.71
N VAL A 142 -12.70 -8.92 17.40
CA VAL A 142 -13.12 -10.18 16.77
C VAL A 142 -11.92 -10.87 16.12
N MET A 143 -11.77 -12.18 16.37
CA MET A 143 -10.81 -13.05 15.70
C MET A 143 -11.51 -13.87 14.61
N ILE A 144 -10.91 -13.96 13.43
CA ILE A 144 -11.41 -14.82 12.35
C ILE A 144 -10.25 -15.56 11.72
N ARG A 145 -10.27 -16.90 11.76
CA ARG A 145 -9.17 -17.71 11.24
C ARG A 145 -9.67 -18.83 10.32
N GLY A 146 -8.93 -19.13 9.27
CA GLY A 146 -9.19 -20.22 8.34
C GLY A 146 -10.42 -20.07 7.43
N MET A 147 -11.16 -18.96 7.51
CA MET A 147 -12.32 -18.69 6.66
C MET A 147 -11.88 -18.14 5.29
N SER A 148 -12.68 -18.31 4.24
CA SER A 148 -12.43 -17.75 2.90
C SER A 148 -12.48 -16.22 2.89
N ILE A 149 -13.45 -15.59 3.58
CA ILE A 149 -13.45 -14.15 3.83
C ILE A 149 -13.78 -13.93 5.31
N GLY A 150 -13.13 -12.96 5.93
CA GLY A 150 -13.42 -12.56 7.30
C GLY A 150 -14.70 -11.76 7.40
N VAL A 151 -14.60 -10.44 7.28
CA VAL A 151 -15.71 -9.49 7.31
C VAL A 151 -15.93 -8.93 5.92
N TYR A 152 -17.16 -9.05 5.42
CA TYR A 152 -17.56 -8.54 4.12
C TYR A 152 -18.67 -7.50 4.24
N TYR A 153 -18.38 -6.24 3.93
CA TYR A 153 -19.40 -5.23 3.68
C TYR A 153 -19.71 -5.19 2.18
N PHE A 154 -20.93 -5.59 1.79
CA PHE A 154 -21.38 -5.57 0.39
C PHE A 154 -22.63 -4.73 0.20
N GLY A 155 -22.48 -3.61 -0.49
CA GLY A 155 -23.53 -2.59 -0.61
C GLY A 155 -23.82 -1.84 0.70
N ALA A 156 -23.28 -2.32 1.83
CA ALA A 156 -23.52 -1.79 3.16
C ALA A 156 -22.63 -0.57 3.44
N ASP A 157 -23.24 0.46 4.00
CA ASP A 157 -22.61 1.74 4.27
C ASP A 157 -22.21 1.88 5.75
N ARG A 158 -21.32 2.83 6.04
CA ARG A 158 -20.94 3.26 7.40
C ARG A 158 -20.42 2.13 8.28
N GLY A 159 -19.73 1.16 7.69
CA GLY A 159 -19.09 0.06 8.41
C GLY A 159 -18.03 0.55 9.41
N ARG A 160 -17.98 -0.07 10.59
CA ARG A 160 -17.02 0.27 11.66
C ARG A 160 -16.30 -0.98 12.14
N VAL A 161 -14.99 -0.99 12.04
CA VAL A 161 -14.14 -2.12 12.43
C VAL A 161 -13.13 -1.65 13.46
N GLN A 162 -13.21 -2.19 14.68
CA GLN A 162 -12.31 -1.93 15.81
C GLN A 162 -11.70 -3.23 16.32
N GLY A 163 -10.41 -3.48 16.12
CA GLY A 163 -9.81 -4.72 16.64
C GLY A 163 -10.28 -5.94 15.85
N LEU A 164 -9.92 -6.03 14.57
CA LEU A 164 -10.14 -7.21 13.74
C LEU A 164 -8.83 -7.97 13.55
N TYR A 165 -8.83 -9.24 13.98
CA TYR A 165 -7.64 -10.09 14.01
C TYR A 165 -7.90 -11.34 13.17
N GLY A 166 -6.90 -11.86 12.47
CA GLY A 166 -7.12 -13.10 11.74
C GLY A 166 -6.03 -13.59 10.81
N GLN A 167 -6.21 -14.83 10.37
CA GLN A 167 -5.53 -15.46 9.25
C GLN A 167 -6.58 -16.15 8.38
N THR A 168 -7.18 -15.41 7.46
CA THR A 168 -8.16 -15.94 6.49
C THR A 168 -7.47 -16.38 5.21
N PHE A 169 -8.13 -17.22 4.43
CA PHE A 169 -7.64 -17.71 3.13
C PHE A 169 -8.33 -16.99 1.95
N GLY A 170 -8.48 -15.69 2.16
CA GLY A 170 -8.98 -14.60 1.33
C GLY A 170 -9.00 -13.35 2.23
N PRO A 171 -9.56 -12.22 1.81
CA PRO A 171 -9.48 -10.99 2.59
C PRO A 171 -10.07 -11.14 3.99
N LEU A 172 -9.33 -10.68 5.00
CA LEU A 172 -9.88 -10.58 6.37
C LEU A 172 -10.90 -9.45 6.43
N LEU A 173 -10.67 -8.38 5.66
CA LEU A 173 -11.65 -7.33 5.40
C LEU A 173 -11.86 -7.17 3.90
N ASN A 174 -13.09 -7.40 3.45
CA ASN A 174 -13.54 -7.17 2.08
C ASN A 174 -14.64 -6.10 2.09
N VAL A 175 -14.50 -5.04 1.31
CA VAL A 175 -15.51 -3.98 1.22
C VAL A 175 -15.76 -3.61 -0.23
N ASP A 176 -17.02 -3.64 -0.63
CA ASP A 176 -17.42 -3.30 -1.98
C ASP A 176 -18.84 -2.73 -2.01
N GLY A 177 -19.04 -1.66 -2.77
CA GLY A 177 -20.30 -0.93 -2.83
C GLY A 177 -20.62 -0.12 -1.58
N SER A 178 -19.60 0.37 -0.87
CA SER A 178 -19.80 1.23 0.30
C SER A 178 -19.58 2.69 -0.11
N TYR A 179 -20.64 3.48 -0.14
CA TYR A 179 -20.66 4.85 -0.66
C TYR A 179 -20.65 5.91 0.44
N ASP A 180 -20.74 5.49 1.70
CA ASP A 180 -20.77 6.39 2.85
C ASP A 180 -19.85 5.85 3.96
N VAL A 181 -18.59 6.26 3.89
CA VAL A 181 -17.46 6.15 4.83
C VAL A 181 -17.37 4.86 5.67
N LEU A 182 -16.46 3.98 5.25
CA LEU A 182 -15.91 2.90 6.09
C LEU A 182 -14.87 3.44 7.07
N LYS A 183 -14.88 2.95 8.32
CA LYS A 183 -13.83 3.24 9.32
C LYS A 183 -13.20 1.95 9.86
N VAL A 184 -11.88 1.86 9.77
CA VAL A 184 -11.09 0.72 10.24
C VAL A 184 -10.02 1.22 11.20
N HIS A 185 -9.99 0.65 12.40
CA HIS A 185 -8.99 0.91 13.40
C HIS A 185 -8.58 -0.37 14.13
N ASP A 186 -7.28 -0.50 14.37
CA ASP A 186 -6.67 -1.65 15.03
C ASP A 186 -6.97 -2.95 14.26
N PHE A 187 -6.34 -3.10 13.09
CA PHE A 187 -6.44 -4.28 12.24
C PHE A 187 -5.16 -5.09 12.31
N HIS A 188 -5.26 -6.41 12.44
CA HIS A 188 -4.12 -7.29 12.60
C HIS A 188 -4.27 -8.61 11.82
N TYR A 189 -3.74 -8.65 10.60
CA TYR A 189 -3.64 -9.87 9.81
C TYR A 189 -2.30 -10.56 10.10
N TRP A 190 -2.33 -11.72 10.76
CA TRP A 190 -1.11 -12.42 11.20
C TRP A 190 -1.34 -13.93 11.25
N VAL A 191 -0.32 -14.71 11.59
CA VAL A 191 -0.30 -16.19 11.49
C VAL A 191 -1.13 -16.92 12.55
N PHE A 192 -2.27 -16.38 12.95
CA PHE A 192 -3.12 -16.92 14.02
C PHE A 192 -3.65 -18.34 13.76
N PHE A 193 -3.81 -18.75 12.50
CA PHE A 193 -4.19 -20.13 12.15
C PHE A 193 -2.99 -21.07 12.16
N SER A 194 -1.90 -20.72 11.47
CA SER A 194 -0.69 -21.53 11.39
C SER A 194 0.49 -20.73 10.85
N SER A 195 1.67 -21.01 11.40
CA SER A 195 2.97 -20.57 10.89
C SER A 195 3.68 -21.65 10.04
N ASP A 196 2.98 -22.70 9.64
CA ASP A 196 3.52 -23.73 8.73
C ASP A 196 3.89 -23.11 7.39
N THR A 197 5.08 -23.40 6.89
CA THR A 197 5.62 -22.76 5.67
C THR A 197 4.75 -23.01 4.44
N ASN A 198 4.09 -24.16 4.32
CA ASN A 198 3.23 -24.43 3.16
C ASN A 198 1.98 -23.54 3.15
N ILE A 199 1.46 -23.21 4.33
CA ILE A 199 0.34 -22.28 4.49
C ILE A 199 0.82 -20.86 4.24
N LEU A 200 1.97 -20.48 4.80
CA LEU A 200 2.56 -19.14 4.58
C LEU A 200 2.86 -18.89 3.10
N ASP A 201 3.39 -19.87 2.39
CA ASP A 201 3.66 -19.78 0.95
C ASP A 201 2.37 -19.60 0.15
N TYR A 202 1.30 -20.34 0.50
CA TYR A 202 0.00 -20.14 -0.14
C TYR A 202 -0.55 -18.74 0.14
N VAL A 203 -0.52 -18.29 1.39
CA VAL A 203 -1.06 -16.98 1.78
C VAL A 203 -0.31 -15.85 1.06
N GLN A 204 1.02 -15.90 1.05
CA GLN A 204 1.86 -14.89 0.41
C GLN A 204 1.73 -14.89 -1.12
N GLN A 205 1.25 -15.98 -1.73
CA GLN A 205 1.02 -16.07 -3.18
C GLN A 205 -0.39 -15.66 -3.62
N ASN A 206 -1.38 -15.68 -2.73
CA ASN A 206 -2.78 -15.63 -3.16
C ASN A 206 -3.67 -14.63 -2.40
N ILE A 207 -3.26 -14.19 -1.21
CA ILE A 207 -4.21 -13.57 -0.27
C ILE A 207 -3.91 -12.10 -0.04
N SER A 208 -4.82 -11.22 -0.46
CA SER A 208 -4.85 -9.84 0.02
C SER A 208 -5.42 -9.79 1.43
N SER A 209 -4.78 -9.07 2.36
CA SER A 209 -5.30 -8.95 3.73
C SER A 209 -6.55 -8.06 3.80
N ILE A 210 -6.55 -6.98 2.99
CA ILE A 210 -7.65 -6.03 2.83
C ILE A 210 -7.95 -5.88 1.34
N TYR A 211 -9.23 -5.93 0.98
CA TYR A 211 -9.71 -5.72 -0.39
C TYR A 211 -10.77 -4.63 -0.43
N PHE A 212 -10.54 -3.62 -1.24
CA PHE A 212 -11.49 -2.56 -1.57
C PHE A 212 -11.87 -2.64 -3.04
N GLY A 213 -13.15 -2.94 -3.30
CA GLY A 213 -13.77 -2.75 -4.62
C GLY A 213 -14.11 -1.29 -4.84
N ARG A 214 -15.40 -0.97 -4.85
CA ARG A 214 -15.91 0.42 -4.87
C ARG A 214 -16.18 0.90 -3.43
N VAL A 215 -15.31 1.76 -2.91
CA VAL A 215 -15.41 2.32 -1.56
C VAL A 215 -15.19 3.84 -1.57
N ASP A 216 -16.12 4.60 -0.98
CA ASP A 216 -15.98 6.06 -0.82
C ASP A 216 -15.39 6.42 0.54
N ASN A 217 -14.32 7.21 0.48
CA ASN A 217 -13.64 7.81 1.61
C ASN A 217 -13.30 6.81 2.73
N PRO A 218 -12.69 5.63 2.45
CA PRO A 218 -12.33 4.71 3.52
C PRO A 218 -11.25 5.33 4.44
N GLU A 219 -11.48 5.28 5.74
CA GLU A 219 -10.53 5.71 6.77
C GLU A 219 -9.89 4.47 7.41
N MET A 220 -8.55 4.40 7.47
CA MET A 220 -7.82 3.31 8.13
C MET A 220 -6.72 3.82 9.05
N THR A 221 -6.67 3.31 10.29
CA THR A 221 -5.63 3.66 11.26
C THR A 221 -5.11 2.45 12.05
N ASN A 222 -3.82 2.43 12.38
CA ASN A 222 -3.16 1.35 13.16
C ASN A 222 -3.38 -0.03 12.52
N ILE A 223 -2.84 -0.19 11.32
CA ILE A 223 -3.02 -1.40 10.51
C ILE A 223 -1.71 -2.18 10.49
N PHE A 224 -1.79 -3.48 10.77
CA PHE A 224 -0.68 -4.42 10.59
C PHE A 224 -1.12 -5.64 9.79
N SER A 225 -0.38 -5.96 8.73
CA SER A 225 -0.54 -7.21 7.99
C SER A 225 0.80 -7.88 7.78
N PHE A 226 0.84 -9.21 7.92
CA PHE A 226 2.03 -10.00 7.76
C PHE A 226 1.84 -11.13 6.74
N ASN A 227 2.83 -11.33 5.86
CA ASN A 227 2.93 -12.49 4.97
C ASN A 227 1.73 -12.68 4.04
N CYS A 228 1.09 -11.59 3.64
CA CYS A 228 0.03 -11.57 2.64
C CYS A 228 0.61 -11.37 1.23
N HIS A 229 -0.15 -11.75 0.20
CA HIS A 229 0.18 -11.39 -1.17
C HIS A 229 0.02 -9.88 -1.35
N GLU A 230 -1.11 -9.29 -0.96
CA GLU A 230 -1.28 -7.83 -0.87
C GLU A 230 -1.56 -7.41 0.57
N GLY A 231 -0.88 -6.36 1.05
CA GLY A 231 -1.34 -5.63 2.24
C GLY A 231 -2.74 -5.06 1.99
N LEU A 232 -2.86 -4.25 0.95
CA LEU A 232 -4.12 -3.69 0.46
C LEU A 232 -4.24 -3.86 -1.06
N GLN A 233 -5.38 -4.37 -1.51
CA GLN A 233 -5.75 -4.32 -2.92
C GLN A 233 -6.93 -3.37 -3.13
N TYR A 234 -6.74 -2.37 -3.99
CA TYR A 234 -7.84 -1.73 -4.69
C TYR A 234 -8.18 -2.55 -5.92
N GLY A 235 -9.25 -3.34 -5.88
CA GLY A 235 -9.62 -4.26 -6.94
C GLY A 235 -10.87 -3.83 -7.71
N PRO A 236 -11.27 -4.63 -8.72
CA PRO A 236 -12.53 -4.46 -9.43
C PRO A 236 -13.74 -4.52 -8.48
N THR A 237 -14.80 -3.78 -8.80
CA THR A 237 -16.08 -3.88 -8.09
C THR A 237 -17.00 -4.95 -8.68
N ASN A 238 -17.75 -5.62 -7.82
CA ASN A 238 -18.87 -6.48 -8.18
C ASN A 238 -20.22 -5.74 -8.17
N THR A 239 -20.20 -4.42 -7.97
CA THR A 239 -21.41 -3.60 -8.00
C THR A 239 -21.79 -3.17 -9.40
N THR A 240 -23.08 -2.90 -9.62
CA THR A 240 -23.60 -2.39 -10.89
C THR A 240 -23.30 -0.91 -11.12
N ALA A 241 -23.02 -0.14 -10.06
CA ALA A 241 -22.69 1.28 -10.16
C ALA A 241 -21.30 1.50 -10.79
N GLY A 242 -20.40 0.53 -10.66
CA GLY A 242 -19.04 0.62 -11.16
C GLY A 242 -18.20 1.69 -10.45
N GLY A 243 -17.02 1.95 -11.02
CA GLY A 243 -16.12 3.00 -10.59
C GLY A 243 -15.09 2.55 -9.54
N GLY A 244 -14.11 3.41 -9.29
CA GLY A 244 -13.00 3.10 -8.39
C GLY A 244 -13.20 3.68 -6.99
N SER A 245 -12.38 3.21 -6.06
CA SER A 245 -12.36 3.71 -4.69
C SER A 245 -11.67 5.06 -4.58
N GLN A 246 -12.28 6.01 -3.89
CA GLN A 246 -11.80 7.39 -3.87
C GLN A 246 -11.59 7.89 -2.45
N ARG A 247 -10.59 8.78 -2.31
CA ARG A 247 -10.27 9.55 -1.10
C ARG A 247 -10.01 8.68 0.13
N GLY A 248 -9.30 7.56 -0.04
CA GLY A 248 -8.84 6.78 1.10
C GLY A 248 -7.92 7.61 2.00
N GLN A 249 -8.08 7.51 3.32
CA GLN A 249 -7.32 8.26 4.31
C GLN A 249 -6.65 7.31 5.30
N PHE A 250 -5.33 7.18 5.21
CA PHE A 250 -4.59 6.16 5.93
C PHE A 250 -3.55 6.75 6.89
N ALA A 251 -3.48 6.21 8.11
CA ALA A 251 -2.47 6.62 9.10
C ALA A 251 -1.92 5.43 9.88
N ASN A 252 -0.59 5.36 10.05
CA ASN A 252 0.08 4.28 10.79
C ASN A 252 -0.26 2.89 10.22
N VAL A 253 0.14 2.66 8.97
CA VAL A 253 -0.10 1.41 8.25
C VAL A 253 1.23 0.69 8.05
N CYS A 254 1.27 -0.60 8.41
CA CYS A 254 2.42 -1.46 8.23
C CYS A 254 2.02 -2.74 7.49
N PHE A 255 2.62 -2.96 6.33
CA PHE A 255 2.51 -4.22 5.58
C PHE A 255 3.87 -4.90 5.60
N ASP A 256 4.01 -5.93 6.44
CA ASP A 256 5.26 -6.63 6.68
C ASP A 256 5.31 -7.97 5.94
N ASN A 257 6.48 -8.31 5.43
CA ASN A 257 6.74 -9.55 4.69
C ASN A 257 5.72 -9.82 3.57
N CYS A 258 5.17 -8.78 2.92
CA CYS A 258 4.15 -8.91 1.89
C CYS A 258 4.76 -9.07 0.49
N TYR A 259 4.05 -9.73 -0.43
CA TYR A 259 4.48 -9.78 -1.84
C TYR A 259 4.33 -8.40 -2.51
N TYR A 260 3.21 -7.75 -2.24
CA TYR A 260 2.92 -6.38 -2.60
C TYR A 260 2.36 -5.63 -1.39
N GLY A 261 2.76 -4.38 -1.20
CA GLY A 261 2.18 -3.53 -0.15
C GLY A 261 0.78 -3.05 -0.54
N ILE A 262 0.69 -2.16 -1.53
CA ILE A 262 -0.57 -1.66 -2.09
C ILE A 262 -0.64 -1.95 -3.59
N VAL A 263 -1.69 -2.63 -4.02
CA VAL A 263 -1.96 -2.90 -5.44
C VAL A 263 -3.13 -2.07 -5.94
N LEU A 264 -2.93 -1.39 -7.07
CA LEU A 264 -3.92 -0.56 -7.75
C LEU A 264 -4.42 -1.34 -8.98
N ALA A 265 -5.45 -2.15 -8.77
CA ALA A 265 -6.06 -3.07 -9.74
C ALA A 265 -7.53 -2.74 -10.07
N SER A 266 -8.03 -1.60 -9.61
CA SER A 266 -9.45 -1.22 -9.76
C SER A 266 -9.84 -0.98 -11.22
N ASP A 267 -11.12 -1.19 -11.50
CA ASP A 267 -11.80 -0.89 -12.75
C ASP A 267 -12.24 0.58 -12.89
N GLY A 268 -11.97 1.41 -11.86
CA GLY A 268 -12.06 2.87 -11.99
C GLY A 268 -10.94 3.63 -11.28
N LEU A 269 -11.07 4.97 -11.26
CA LEU A 269 -10.12 5.88 -10.63
C LEU A 269 -9.89 5.53 -9.15
N VAL A 270 -8.62 5.38 -8.75
CA VAL A 270 -8.23 5.21 -7.35
C VAL A 270 -7.61 6.50 -6.81
N THR A 271 -8.04 6.97 -5.64
CA THR A 271 -7.33 8.05 -4.94
C THR A 271 -7.18 7.76 -3.44
N PHE A 272 -5.99 8.03 -2.90
CA PHE A 272 -5.74 7.91 -1.46
C PHE A 272 -4.64 8.84 -0.96
N GLU A 273 -4.71 9.14 0.32
CA GLU A 273 -3.67 9.79 1.12
C GLU A 273 -3.22 8.87 2.25
N ALA A 274 -1.92 8.90 2.56
CA ALA A 274 -1.35 8.10 3.63
C ALA A 274 -0.30 8.90 4.43
N SER A 275 -0.28 8.66 5.74
CA SER A 275 0.75 9.14 6.67
C SER A 275 1.30 7.98 7.47
N ASN A 276 2.64 7.91 7.61
CA ASN A 276 3.32 6.80 8.29
C ASN A 276 2.96 5.44 7.67
N LEU A 277 3.32 5.27 6.40
CA LEU A 277 3.12 4.02 5.64
C LEU A 277 4.44 3.27 5.55
N ALA A 278 4.52 2.13 6.24
CA ALA A 278 5.67 1.24 6.23
C ALA A 278 5.36 -0.05 5.45
N ILE A 279 6.23 -0.43 4.53
CA ILE A 279 6.07 -1.62 3.70
C ILE A 279 7.39 -2.40 3.67
N TYR A 280 7.35 -3.67 4.07
CA TYR A 280 8.46 -4.59 3.86
C TYR A 280 8.04 -5.67 2.87
N CYS A 281 8.72 -5.70 1.73
CA CYS A 281 8.48 -6.68 0.68
C CYS A 281 9.46 -7.84 0.80
N SER A 282 8.96 -9.06 0.62
CA SER A 282 9.79 -10.26 0.50
C SER A 282 9.04 -11.37 -0.23
N THR A 283 9.73 -12.44 -0.58
CA THR A 283 9.10 -13.70 -1.03
C THR A 283 9.70 -14.86 -0.27
N SER A 284 8.89 -15.87 0.05
CA SER A 284 9.41 -17.21 0.29
C SER A 284 10.28 -17.68 -0.87
N ALA A 285 11.42 -18.31 -0.58
CA ALA A 285 12.36 -18.72 -1.60
C ALA A 285 11.72 -19.71 -2.60
N GLY A 286 11.75 -19.39 -3.89
CA GLY A 286 11.36 -20.31 -4.97
C GLY A 286 9.92 -20.19 -5.48
N THR A 287 9.12 -19.23 -4.99
CA THR A 287 7.70 -19.08 -5.36
C THR A 287 7.38 -17.79 -6.15
N ALA A 288 8.37 -16.91 -6.35
CA ALA A 288 8.17 -15.63 -7.02
C ALA A 288 7.94 -15.80 -8.53
N THR A 289 6.74 -15.44 -9.03
CA THR A 289 6.42 -15.41 -10.47
C THR A 289 6.73 -14.06 -11.11
N ALA A 290 6.74 -12.99 -10.30
CA ALA A 290 7.12 -11.63 -10.69
C ALA A 290 7.83 -10.91 -9.53
N PRO A 291 8.65 -9.89 -9.76
CA PRO A 291 9.30 -9.15 -8.67
C PRO A 291 8.27 -8.49 -7.74
N THR A 292 8.45 -8.63 -6.43
CA THR A 292 7.71 -7.91 -5.38
C THR A 292 7.90 -6.39 -5.48
N ARG A 293 6.90 -5.63 -5.02
CA ARG A 293 6.86 -4.16 -5.09
C ARG A 293 6.10 -3.57 -3.90
N GLY A 294 6.47 -2.37 -3.46
CA GLY A 294 5.74 -1.66 -2.41
C GLY A 294 4.36 -1.21 -2.88
N ILE A 295 4.32 -0.31 -3.86
CA ILE A 295 3.08 0.19 -4.48
C ILE A 295 3.10 -0.14 -5.97
N TYR A 296 2.08 -0.84 -6.45
CA TYR A 296 2.07 -1.39 -7.80
C TYR A 296 0.77 -1.11 -8.56
N GLN A 297 0.84 -0.27 -9.60
CA GLN A 297 -0.26 -0.05 -10.53
C GLN A 297 -0.30 -1.14 -11.61
N VAL A 298 -1.37 -1.93 -11.58
CA VAL A 298 -1.64 -2.99 -12.56
C VAL A 298 -2.88 -2.71 -13.41
N SER A 299 -3.77 -1.82 -12.94
CA SER A 299 -4.94 -1.42 -13.71
C SER A 299 -4.58 -0.52 -14.89
N THR A 300 -5.53 -0.35 -15.79
CA THR A 300 -5.50 0.65 -16.87
C THR A 300 -6.13 1.98 -16.46
N GLN A 301 -6.47 2.11 -15.17
CA GLN A 301 -7.19 3.25 -14.63
C GLN A 301 -6.24 4.22 -13.93
N ILE A 302 -6.59 5.49 -13.97
CA ILE A 302 -5.83 6.55 -13.29
C ILE A 302 -5.78 6.24 -11.79
N ALA A 303 -4.63 6.47 -11.17
CA ALA A 303 -4.50 6.41 -9.72
C ALA A 303 -3.73 7.62 -9.19
N ASN A 304 -4.20 8.18 -8.07
CA ASN A 304 -3.53 9.28 -7.39
C ASN A 304 -3.21 8.91 -5.95
N ALA A 305 -1.93 9.02 -5.56
CA ALA A 305 -1.46 8.73 -4.22
C ALA A 305 -0.74 9.94 -3.63
N GLN A 306 -1.10 10.33 -2.41
CA GLN A 306 -0.39 11.34 -1.62
C GLN A 306 0.15 10.70 -0.35
N ILE A 307 1.47 10.67 -0.15
CA ILE A 307 2.07 9.90 0.93
C ILE A 307 3.11 10.75 1.66
N THR A 308 3.01 10.80 2.98
CA THR A 308 4.00 11.42 3.87
C THR A 308 4.54 10.37 4.85
N ASN A 309 5.83 10.43 5.17
CA ASN A 309 6.50 9.46 6.04
C ASN A 309 6.36 8.04 5.48
N PHE A 310 6.85 7.84 4.27
CA PHE A 310 6.83 6.55 3.59
C PHE A 310 8.11 5.78 3.89
N ASP A 311 8.00 4.54 4.33
CA ASP A 311 9.14 3.62 4.45
C ASP A 311 8.84 2.37 3.62
N CYS A 312 9.72 2.03 2.69
CA CYS A 312 9.58 0.84 1.87
C CYS A 312 10.90 0.12 1.75
N ALA A 313 10.94 -1.14 2.15
CA ALA A 313 12.14 -1.94 2.14
C ALA A 313 11.95 -3.29 1.44
N GLY A 314 13.02 -3.77 0.81
CA GLY A 314 13.14 -5.16 0.38
C GLY A 314 12.46 -5.55 -0.94
N SER A 315 11.94 -4.59 -1.70
CA SER A 315 11.32 -4.89 -3.00
C SER A 315 12.30 -5.55 -3.97
N GLN A 316 11.89 -6.68 -4.56
CA GLN A 316 12.64 -7.33 -5.62
C GLN A 316 12.71 -6.43 -6.86
N GLY A 317 11.58 -5.80 -7.20
CA GLY A 317 11.47 -4.82 -8.27
C GLY A 317 11.51 -3.38 -7.75
N GLU A 318 10.75 -2.51 -8.42
CA GLU A 318 10.55 -1.14 -8.00
C GLU A 318 9.78 -1.08 -6.67
N ALA A 319 10.13 -0.13 -5.82
CA ALA A 319 9.37 0.12 -4.60
C ALA A 319 8.02 0.79 -4.94
N ILE A 320 7.99 1.68 -5.93
CA ILE A 320 6.76 2.30 -6.44
C ILE A 320 6.74 2.25 -7.97
N ARG A 321 5.64 1.77 -8.56
CA ARG A 321 5.46 1.72 -10.01
C ARG A 321 4.07 2.22 -10.42
N PHE A 322 4.05 3.30 -11.20
CA PHE A 322 2.86 3.90 -11.82
C PHE A 322 3.02 3.91 -13.35
N THR A 323 1.98 3.48 -14.06
CA THR A 323 2.04 3.15 -15.49
C THR A 323 0.98 3.86 -16.35
N VAL A 324 -0.04 4.46 -15.72
CA VAL A 324 -1.20 5.02 -16.45
C VAL A 324 -1.08 6.54 -16.59
N SER A 325 -1.11 7.03 -17.82
CA SER A 325 -1.12 8.46 -18.14
C SER A 325 -2.24 9.21 -17.40
N GLY A 326 -1.91 10.35 -16.79
CA GLY A 326 -2.80 11.13 -15.92
C GLY A 326 -2.73 10.77 -14.44
N SER A 327 -2.00 9.71 -14.06
CA SER A 327 -1.78 9.34 -12.66
C SER A 327 -0.80 10.28 -11.95
N LEU A 328 -1.03 10.49 -10.65
CA LEU A 328 -0.25 11.39 -9.81
C LEU A 328 0.31 10.65 -8.59
N LEU A 329 1.62 10.75 -8.38
CA LEU A 329 2.27 10.39 -7.12
C LEU A 329 2.77 11.66 -6.44
N GLN A 330 2.36 11.92 -5.21
CA GLN A 330 2.94 12.92 -4.33
C GLN A 330 3.55 12.21 -3.13
N LEU A 331 4.82 12.46 -2.87
CA LEU A 331 5.59 11.74 -1.86
C LEU A 331 6.46 12.71 -1.07
N ASP A 332 6.44 12.65 0.26
CA ASP A 332 7.36 13.43 1.11
C ASP A 332 7.82 12.64 2.33
N ASN A 333 9.01 12.98 2.82
CA ASN A 333 9.73 12.28 3.88
C ASN A 333 9.74 10.76 3.65
N ALA A 334 10.24 10.35 2.48
CA ALA A 334 10.29 8.95 2.09
C ALA A 334 11.65 8.31 2.34
N ASN A 335 11.64 7.03 2.68
CA ASN A 335 12.80 6.17 2.77
C ASN A 335 12.52 4.91 1.94
N ILE A 336 13.38 4.62 0.97
CA ILE A 336 13.29 3.39 0.17
C ILE A 336 14.60 2.65 0.31
N GLU A 337 14.56 1.46 0.91
CA GLU A 337 15.76 0.67 1.20
C GLU A 337 15.76 -0.67 0.50
N SER A 338 16.97 -1.13 0.14
CA SER A 338 17.18 -2.46 -0.39
C SER A 338 16.25 -2.83 -1.56
N TYR A 339 15.90 -1.87 -2.42
CA TYR A 339 15.14 -2.13 -3.65
C TYR A 339 16.02 -2.84 -4.70
N ASN A 340 15.40 -3.34 -5.77
CA ASN A 340 16.08 -4.07 -6.85
C ASN A 340 16.80 -5.33 -6.34
N GLN A 341 16.19 -6.11 -5.43
CA GLN A 341 16.85 -7.30 -4.89
C GLN A 341 17.20 -8.35 -5.97
N VAL A 342 16.42 -8.46 -7.05
CA VAL A 342 16.72 -9.40 -8.15
C VAL A 342 17.78 -8.90 -9.13
N ASN A 343 18.35 -7.72 -8.88
CA ASN A 343 19.43 -7.14 -9.67
C ASN A 343 19.15 -7.04 -11.18
N ASN A 344 17.99 -6.50 -11.56
CA ASN A 344 17.54 -6.41 -12.95
C ASN A 344 17.21 -4.96 -13.37
N ASN A 345 18.06 -4.02 -12.94
CA ASN A 345 17.97 -2.60 -13.27
C ASN A 345 16.66 -1.91 -12.89
N PHE A 346 15.99 -2.36 -11.83
CA PHE A 346 14.77 -1.71 -11.35
C PHE A 346 15.06 -0.37 -10.67
N ASN A 347 14.28 0.65 -10.99
CA ASN A 347 14.31 1.95 -10.29
C ASN A 347 13.66 1.82 -8.91
N ALA A 348 13.95 2.74 -7.98
CA ALA A 348 13.17 2.84 -6.74
C ALA A 348 11.73 3.31 -7.05
N ILE A 349 11.60 4.32 -7.90
CA ILE A 349 10.32 4.84 -8.39
C ILE A 349 10.32 4.81 -9.92
N TYR A 350 9.28 4.21 -10.50
CA TYR A 350 9.07 4.13 -11.94
C TYR A 350 7.75 4.80 -12.33
N ALA A 351 7.82 5.72 -13.29
CA ALA A 351 6.70 6.49 -13.82
C ALA A 351 6.69 6.43 -15.35
N ASP A 352 5.68 5.80 -15.97
CA ASP A 352 5.53 5.79 -17.44
C ASP A 352 5.08 7.15 -18.01
N THR A 353 5.06 7.24 -19.34
CA THR A 353 4.59 8.42 -20.09
C THR A 353 3.26 8.94 -19.56
N GLY A 354 3.23 10.23 -19.20
CA GLY A 354 2.04 10.91 -18.71
C GLY A 354 1.76 10.72 -17.22
N VAL A 355 2.56 9.95 -16.50
CA VAL A 355 2.56 9.93 -15.02
C VAL A 355 3.35 11.13 -14.50
N THR A 356 2.83 11.79 -13.46
CA THR A 356 3.54 12.84 -12.74
C THR A 356 3.87 12.37 -11.32
N ALA A 357 5.14 12.38 -10.95
CA ALA A 357 5.60 12.16 -9.58
C ALA A 357 6.22 13.45 -9.03
N GLN A 358 5.70 13.94 -7.91
CA GLN A 358 6.19 15.09 -7.17
C GLN A 358 6.72 14.61 -5.82
N ILE A 359 8.02 14.74 -5.63
CA ILE A 359 8.72 14.22 -4.46
C ILE A 359 9.29 15.40 -3.68
N GLY A 360 8.95 15.50 -2.39
CA GLY A 360 9.53 16.48 -1.47
C GLY A 360 10.93 16.04 -1.05
N SER A 361 11.02 15.23 0.01
CA SER A 361 12.24 14.63 0.52
C SER A 361 12.21 13.11 0.41
N ILE A 362 13.34 12.53 0.00
CA ILE A 362 13.49 11.07 -0.14
C ILE A 362 14.93 10.63 0.11
N SER A 363 15.09 9.50 0.79
CA SER A 363 16.32 8.70 0.89
C SER A 363 16.14 7.40 0.15
N VAL A 364 17.16 6.98 -0.61
CA VAL A 364 17.11 5.73 -1.40
C VAL A 364 18.40 4.93 -1.21
N SER A 365 18.29 3.63 -0.96
CA SER A 365 19.40 2.68 -0.96
C SER A 365 19.00 1.40 -1.71
N LYS A 366 19.93 0.84 -2.49
CA LYS A 366 19.72 -0.35 -3.32
C LYS A 366 20.32 -1.59 -2.67
N ALA A 367 19.78 -2.77 -2.96
CA ALA A 367 20.30 -4.04 -2.44
C ALA A 367 21.54 -4.55 -3.21
N ASN A 368 21.53 -4.51 -4.54
CA ASN A 368 22.57 -5.10 -5.41
C ASN A 368 23.05 -4.11 -6.52
N GLY A 369 24.33 -4.21 -6.95
CA GLY A 369 25.06 -3.23 -7.82
C GLY A 369 24.53 -3.11 -9.27
N ASN A 370 24.86 -2.16 -10.15
CA ASN A 370 25.66 -0.93 -10.20
C ASN A 370 24.82 0.12 -10.99
N ASN A 371 25.06 1.42 -10.78
CA ASN A 371 24.61 2.58 -11.60
C ASN A 371 23.11 2.76 -11.96
N VAL A 372 22.18 1.95 -11.44
CA VAL A 372 20.74 2.19 -11.68
C VAL A 372 20.33 3.51 -11.06
N VAL A 373 19.85 4.43 -11.89
CA VAL A 373 19.27 5.69 -11.41
C VAL A 373 18.05 5.38 -10.54
N PRO A 374 17.90 5.98 -9.35
CA PRO A 374 16.78 5.66 -8.46
C PRO A 374 15.40 5.98 -9.04
N PHE A 375 15.33 6.84 -10.05
CA PHE A 375 14.10 7.31 -10.68
C PHE A 375 14.15 6.99 -12.17
N GLY A 376 13.08 6.42 -12.73
CA GLY A 376 13.05 6.06 -14.14
C GLY A 376 11.65 5.99 -14.74
N GLY A 377 11.62 5.65 -16.04
CA GLY A 377 10.46 5.75 -16.90
C GLY A 377 10.43 7.06 -17.71
N SER A 378 9.43 7.19 -18.58
CA SER A 378 9.24 8.33 -19.50
C SER A 378 8.29 9.41 -18.96
N GLY A 379 7.80 9.24 -17.73
CA GLY A 379 6.99 10.22 -17.02
C GLY A 379 7.80 11.39 -16.45
N SER A 380 7.10 12.33 -15.82
CA SER A 380 7.71 13.47 -15.15
C SER A 380 7.96 13.16 -13.68
N ILE A 381 9.21 13.13 -13.25
CA ILE A 381 9.59 12.96 -11.84
C ILE A 381 10.33 14.22 -11.38
N GLY A 382 9.67 15.02 -10.54
CA GLY A 382 10.23 16.23 -9.94
C GLY A 382 10.56 16.02 -8.48
N ILE A 383 11.77 16.42 -8.06
CA ILE A 383 12.22 16.37 -6.66
C ILE A 383 12.44 17.80 -6.16
N ALA A 384 11.76 18.21 -5.10
CA ALA A 384 11.95 19.51 -4.49
C ALA A 384 13.37 19.59 -3.90
N SER A 385 14.12 20.64 -4.24
CA SER A 385 15.51 20.81 -3.80
C SER A 385 15.62 21.18 -2.31
N ARG A 386 15.39 20.22 -1.41
CA ARG A 386 15.83 20.29 -0.01
C ARG A 386 16.75 19.12 0.28
N ARG A 387 18.07 19.40 0.27
CA ARG A 387 19.19 18.53 0.70
C ARG A 387 18.93 17.03 0.52
N THR A 388 19.00 16.55 -0.71
CA THR A 388 19.17 15.12 -0.96
C THR A 388 20.54 14.72 -0.42
N GLN A 389 20.60 14.07 0.75
CA GLN A 389 21.79 13.37 1.20
C GLN A 389 21.89 12.08 0.38
N TYR A 390 22.44 12.17 -0.82
CA TYR A 390 22.95 10.99 -1.51
C TYR A 390 24.10 10.44 -0.67
N ALA A 391 23.89 9.33 0.03
CA ALA A 391 24.95 8.71 0.84
C ALA A 391 26.10 8.13 0.00
N ASN A 392 26.02 8.18 -1.34
CA ASN A 392 27.13 7.89 -2.25
C ASN A 392 27.07 8.86 -3.43
N TYR A 393 28.09 9.70 -3.57
CA TYR A 393 28.19 10.75 -4.60
C TYR A 393 28.48 10.15 -5.97
N GLU A 394 27.50 10.14 -6.89
CA GLU A 394 27.76 9.89 -8.31
C GLU A 394 26.97 10.85 -9.23
N THR A 395 27.59 11.14 -10.37
CA THR A 395 27.26 12.15 -11.37
C THR A 395 25.91 11.95 -12.06
N TRP A 396 25.13 13.03 -12.20
CA TRP A 396 23.91 13.04 -13.01
C TRP A 396 24.22 13.44 -14.47
N THR A 397 23.82 12.59 -15.42
CA THR A 397 23.81 12.90 -16.87
C THR A 397 22.42 12.60 -17.40
N GLY A 398 21.59 13.63 -17.59
CA GLY A 398 20.32 13.54 -18.30
C GLY A 398 20.48 14.01 -19.75
N ILE A 399 20.04 13.20 -20.72
CA ILE A 399 19.90 13.60 -22.12
C ILE A 399 18.48 14.11 -22.30
N TYR A 400 18.30 15.41 -22.50
CA TYR A 400 17.02 15.97 -22.95
C TYR A 400 16.97 15.88 -24.48
N GLY A 401 15.97 15.18 -25.02
CA GLY A 401 15.81 14.96 -26.45
C GLY A 401 15.39 16.23 -27.21
N GLY A 402 16.13 16.52 -28.28
CA GLY A 402 15.99 17.64 -29.22
C GLY A 402 17.39 17.99 -29.76
N ASP A 403 17.53 18.59 -30.95
CA ASP A 403 18.81 18.88 -31.65
C ASP A 403 19.79 19.84 -30.91
N ILE A 404 19.65 19.96 -29.59
CA ILE A 404 20.46 20.75 -28.67
C ILE A 404 20.77 19.87 -27.45
N ALA A 405 22.01 19.40 -27.34
CA ALA A 405 22.48 18.75 -26.13
C ALA A 405 22.66 19.80 -25.03
N THR A 406 21.74 19.82 -24.06
CA THR A 406 21.83 20.71 -22.89
C THR A 406 22.19 19.86 -21.67
N MET A 407 23.37 20.09 -21.07
CA MET A 407 23.73 19.49 -19.79
C MET A 407 23.62 20.54 -18.70
N ALA A 408 22.77 20.27 -17.69
CA ALA A 408 22.68 21.09 -16.47
C ALA A 408 23.28 20.32 -15.29
N ARG A 409 24.18 20.97 -14.53
CA ARG A 409 24.58 20.50 -13.19
C ARG A 409 24.09 21.50 -12.15
N CYS A 410 23.32 20.99 -11.18
CA CYS A 410 22.81 21.78 -10.07
C CYS A 410 23.68 21.59 -8.83
N PHE A 411 24.21 22.70 -8.30
CA PHE A 411 24.93 22.75 -7.03
C PHE A 411 24.14 23.64 -6.08
N GLY A 412 23.21 23.06 -5.32
CA GLY A 412 22.32 23.84 -4.46
C GLY A 412 21.47 24.82 -5.27
N ARG A 413 21.64 26.14 -5.04
CA ARG A 413 20.89 27.22 -5.74
C ARG A 413 21.43 27.58 -7.14
N VAL A 414 22.58 27.07 -7.53
CA VAL A 414 23.23 27.43 -8.80
C VAL A 414 23.04 26.29 -9.80
N ALA A 415 22.52 26.61 -10.99
CA ALA A 415 22.51 25.72 -12.14
C ALA A 415 23.48 26.25 -13.20
N VAL A 416 24.41 25.40 -13.64
CA VAL A 416 25.30 25.71 -14.77
C VAL A 416 24.79 24.95 -15.99
N SER A 417 24.38 25.68 -17.02
CA SER A 417 23.96 25.16 -18.32
C SER A 417 25.03 25.45 -19.36
N VAL A 418 25.46 24.41 -20.09
CA VAL A 418 26.29 24.58 -21.29
C VAL A 418 25.50 24.11 -22.49
N THR A 419 25.24 25.03 -23.41
CA THR A 419 24.53 24.77 -24.66
C THR A 419 25.52 24.84 -25.81
N ALA A 420 25.68 23.75 -26.56
CA ALA A 420 26.52 23.72 -27.76
C ALA A 420 25.71 23.16 -28.95
N THR A 421 25.72 23.88 -30.07
CA THR A 421 25.03 23.47 -31.29
C THR A 421 26.00 22.71 -32.21
N GLY A 422 25.64 21.48 -32.64
CA GLY A 422 26.24 20.85 -33.82
C GLY A 422 27.14 19.62 -33.68
N TYR A 423 27.14 18.84 -32.59
CA TYR A 423 27.87 17.55 -32.54
C TYR A 423 27.20 16.46 -31.69
N THR A 424 27.57 15.20 -31.96
CA THR A 424 26.89 13.96 -31.53
C THR A 424 27.64 13.09 -30.48
N THR A 425 28.82 13.46 -29.96
CA THR A 425 29.51 12.66 -28.89
C THR A 425 30.43 13.49 -27.97
N TRP A 426 30.51 13.15 -26.66
CA TRP A 426 31.50 13.66 -25.70
C TRP A 426 32.08 12.53 -24.82
N SER A 427 33.37 12.59 -24.46
CA SER A 427 34.07 11.61 -23.62
C SER A 427 34.14 12.05 -22.14
N SER A 428 33.82 11.13 -21.23
CA SER A 428 33.74 11.37 -19.79
C SER A 428 35.12 11.52 -19.12
N GLY A 429 35.33 12.58 -18.33
CA GLY A 429 36.44 12.73 -17.40
C GLY A 429 35.97 13.06 -15.98
N THR A 430 36.65 12.53 -14.96
CA THR A 430 36.29 12.66 -13.52
C THR A 430 36.95 13.90 -12.89
N LEU A 431 36.21 14.61 -12.01
CA LEU A 431 36.65 15.83 -11.33
C LEU A 431 37.00 15.55 -9.85
N PRO A 432 38.16 16.01 -9.33
CA PRO A 432 38.39 16.11 -7.89
C PRO A 432 38.06 17.54 -7.38
N VAL A 433 37.32 17.64 -6.27
CA VAL A 433 37.10 18.90 -5.53
C VAL A 433 37.61 18.75 -4.10
N THR A 434 38.39 19.71 -3.63
CA THR A 434 38.88 19.76 -2.23
C THR A 434 38.16 20.91 -1.53
N TYR A 435 37.51 20.64 -0.39
CA TYR A 435 36.80 21.66 0.38
C TYR A 435 37.75 22.36 1.36
N ASN A 436 37.70 23.69 1.41
CA ASN A 436 38.13 24.42 2.60
C ASN A 436 37.07 25.46 2.96
N THR A 437 36.78 25.55 4.25
CA THR A 437 35.61 26.24 4.80
C THR A 437 35.66 27.76 4.58
N ALA A 438 34.50 28.33 4.17
CA ALA A 438 34.13 29.75 4.13
C ALA A 438 34.35 30.56 2.82
N LEU A 439 34.85 29.99 1.73
CA LEU A 439 34.73 30.56 0.38
C LEU A 439 34.62 29.43 -0.66
N LEU A 440 33.62 29.47 -1.54
CA LEU A 440 33.56 28.55 -2.69
C LEU A 440 34.38 29.13 -3.84
N TRP A 441 35.58 28.61 -4.05
CA TRP A 441 36.29 28.72 -5.31
C TRP A 441 36.16 27.39 -6.05
N GLY A 442 35.71 27.42 -7.31
CA GLY A 442 35.62 26.24 -8.16
C GLY A 442 36.20 26.54 -9.54
N ARG A 443 37.05 25.64 -10.06
CA ARG A 443 37.58 25.70 -11.42
C ARG A 443 36.99 24.57 -12.24
N ALA A 444 36.31 24.89 -13.34
CA ALA A 444 35.85 23.90 -14.32
C ALA A 444 36.80 23.84 -15.51
N THR A 445 37.22 22.63 -15.90
CA THR A 445 37.94 22.40 -17.16
C THR A 445 36.92 22.03 -18.22
N LEU A 446 36.64 22.96 -19.13
CA LEU A 446 35.92 22.66 -20.36
C LEU A 446 36.96 22.22 -21.40
N GLY A 447 36.64 21.16 -22.16
CA GLY A 447 37.49 20.75 -23.28
C GLY A 447 37.60 21.84 -24.36
N SER A 448 38.10 21.48 -25.54
CA SER A 448 38.20 22.42 -26.68
C SER A 448 36.82 22.96 -27.06
N LEU A 449 36.58 24.26 -26.87
CA LEU A 449 35.37 24.96 -27.32
C LEU A 449 35.62 25.61 -28.69
N PRO A 450 34.64 25.60 -29.63
CA PRO A 450 34.72 26.39 -30.84
C PRO A 450 34.51 27.88 -30.55
N THR A 451 34.83 28.73 -31.53
CA THR A 451 34.92 30.21 -31.51
C THR A 451 33.65 30.99 -31.15
N SER A 452 32.58 30.32 -30.73
CA SER A 452 31.38 30.93 -30.16
C SER A 452 30.70 29.95 -29.21
N ALA A 453 31.02 30.05 -27.92
CA ALA A 453 30.31 29.39 -26.82
C ALA A 453 29.80 30.47 -25.87
N ALA A 454 28.54 30.37 -25.45
CA ALA A 454 27.97 31.19 -24.38
C ALA A 454 27.85 30.32 -23.12
N VAL A 455 28.30 30.86 -21.99
CA VAL A 455 28.11 30.24 -20.67
C VAL A 455 27.11 31.12 -19.94
N ASP A 456 25.91 30.59 -19.73
CA ASP A 456 24.88 31.28 -18.96
C ASP A 456 24.79 30.65 -17.56
N ILE A 457 24.93 31.50 -16.53
CA ILE A 457 24.79 31.12 -15.12
C ILE A 457 23.44 31.66 -14.65
N PHE A 458 22.54 30.78 -14.20
CA PHE A 458 21.21 31.16 -13.76
C PHE A 458 21.00 30.85 -12.26
N ASP A 459 20.18 31.67 -11.61
CA ASP A 459 19.57 31.33 -10.32
C ASP A 459 18.46 30.30 -10.56
N GLY A 460 18.54 29.15 -9.88
CA GLY A 460 17.72 27.95 -10.12
C GLY A 460 16.22 28.07 -9.82
N GLN A 461 15.69 29.28 -9.62
CA GLN A 461 14.26 29.54 -9.45
C GLN A 461 13.59 30.31 -10.60
N ALA A 462 14.33 30.76 -11.62
CA ALA A 462 13.76 31.54 -12.73
C ALA A 462 13.57 30.68 -13.99
N ALA A 463 12.44 30.87 -14.69
CA ALA A 463 12.19 30.25 -15.99
C ALA A 463 13.26 30.69 -17.03
N PRO A 464 13.54 29.90 -18.10
CA PRO A 464 14.64 30.14 -19.06
C PRO A 464 14.58 31.47 -19.83
N THR A 465 13.55 32.29 -19.61
CA THR A 465 13.30 33.57 -20.28
C THR A 465 13.50 34.79 -19.38
N SER A 466 14.01 34.60 -18.16
CA SER A 466 14.23 35.68 -17.19
C SER A 466 15.61 36.32 -17.40
N PRO A 467 15.76 37.66 -17.31
CA PRO A 467 17.06 38.30 -17.44
C PRO A 467 18.00 37.89 -16.29
N PRO A 468 19.34 37.88 -16.51
CA PRO A 468 20.32 37.45 -15.53
C PRO A 468 20.25 38.28 -14.25
N VAL A 469 20.44 37.62 -13.10
CA VAL A 469 20.50 38.24 -11.78
C VAL A 469 21.72 39.17 -11.73
N SER A 470 21.52 40.44 -11.35
CA SER A 470 22.63 41.38 -11.17
C SER A 470 23.50 40.96 -9.98
N GLY A 471 24.78 40.69 -10.21
CA GLY A 471 25.75 40.41 -9.15
C GLY A 471 26.63 39.16 -9.32
N VAL A 472 26.51 38.43 -10.44
CA VAL A 472 27.42 37.32 -10.79
C VAL A 472 28.38 37.79 -11.89
N SER A 473 29.68 37.79 -11.62
CA SER A 473 30.72 37.97 -12.63
C SER A 473 31.53 36.68 -12.75
N GLY A 474 31.61 36.13 -13.97
CA GLY A 474 32.57 35.11 -14.34
C GLY A 474 33.43 35.63 -15.48
N GLU A 475 34.73 35.40 -15.41
CA GLU A 475 35.66 35.74 -16.50
C GLU A 475 36.10 34.46 -17.23
N LEU A 476 36.01 34.50 -18.56
CA LEU A 476 36.51 33.44 -19.44
C LEU A 476 37.98 33.70 -19.74
N TYR A 477 38.84 32.75 -19.43
CA TYR A 477 40.24 32.79 -19.82
C TYR A 477 40.60 31.60 -20.72
N ALA A 478 41.16 31.91 -21.89
CA ALA A 478 41.76 30.92 -22.78
C ALA A 478 43.25 30.77 -22.45
N ALA A 479 43.69 29.58 -22.04
CA ALA A 479 45.11 29.28 -21.96
C ALA A 479 45.69 29.04 -23.36
N SER A 480 46.99 29.29 -23.53
CA SER A 480 47.73 29.13 -24.80
C SER A 480 47.74 27.70 -25.37
N THR A 481 47.10 26.75 -24.69
CA THR A 481 46.95 25.34 -25.06
C THR A 481 45.54 24.97 -25.54
N GLY A 482 44.62 25.95 -25.70
CA GLY A 482 43.27 25.71 -26.23
C GLY A 482 42.26 25.14 -25.22
N THR A 483 42.59 25.20 -23.92
CA THR A 483 41.71 24.83 -22.80
C THR A 483 41.04 26.08 -22.24
N VAL A 484 39.72 26.04 -22.07
CA VAL A 484 38.93 27.16 -21.53
C VAL A 484 38.60 26.90 -20.06
N TYR A 485 38.89 27.90 -19.22
CA TYR A 485 38.56 27.88 -17.80
C TYR A 485 37.41 28.85 -17.54
N VAL A 486 36.49 28.46 -16.66
CA VAL A 486 35.52 29.36 -16.05
C VAL A 486 35.85 29.44 -14.57
N ASP A 487 36.33 30.60 -14.15
CA ASP A 487 36.45 30.94 -12.73
C ASP A 487 35.19 31.75 -12.36
N TYR A 488 34.49 31.32 -11.31
CA TYR A 488 33.31 32.02 -10.81
C TYR A 488 33.48 32.38 -9.34
N GLU A 489 33.07 33.60 -9.00
CA GLU A 489 33.02 34.10 -7.62
C GLU A 489 31.56 34.29 -7.21
N VAL A 490 31.14 33.66 -6.11
CA VAL A 490 29.82 33.93 -5.51
C VAL A 490 30.04 34.85 -4.31
N VAL A 491 29.80 36.15 -4.51
CA VAL A 491 29.82 37.15 -3.43
C VAL A 491 28.40 37.41 -2.96
N GLY A 492 28.05 37.01 -1.72
CA GLY A 492 26.92 37.65 -1.03
C GLY A 492 26.19 36.85 0.05
N VAL A 493 26.41 37.31 1.29
CA VAL A 493 25.46 37.54 2.41
C VAL A 493 24.57 36.37 2.89
N LEU A 494 24.73 36.08 4.19
CA LEU A 494 24.03 35.12 5.07
C LEU A 494 22.57 34.80 4.73
#